data_AF-A0A2G6ZSA6-F1
#
_entry.id   AF-A0A2G6ZSA6-F1
#
_cell.length_a   1.000
_cell.length_b   1.000
_cell.length_c   1.000
_cell.angle_alpha   90.00
_cell.angle_beta   90.00
_cell.angle_gamma   90.00
#
_symmetry.space_group_name_H-M   'P 1'
#
loop_
_entity.id
_entity.type
_entity.pdbx_description
1 polymer ?
#
loop_
_entity_poly.entity_id
_entity_poly.type
_entity_poly.pdbx_seq_one_letter_code
_entity_poly.pdbx_strand_id
1 'polypeptide(L)'
;MRRLSLLSAALAAAILLAGCGATPPARVEIQQVKVAVPVPCDEPEPERPSMPTEHLPAGADVDMYVQASGAELERREGYETELQAALANCKRPLKAAI
;
A
#
# COMPACT_ATOMS: atom_id res chain seq x y z
N MET A 1 16.37 50.69 -54.38
CA MET A 1 17.30 50.44 -53.26
C MET A 1 16.58 50.56 -51.91
N ARG A 2 16.24 51.77 -51.43
CA ARG A 2 15.68 52.01 -50.08
C ARG A 2 14.33 51.31 -49.78
N ARG A 3 13.43 51.22 -50.78
CA ARG A 3 12.14 50.50 -50.65
C ARG A 3 12.32 48.99 -50.55
N LEU A 4 13.32 48.44 -51.21
CA LEU A 4 13.62 47.00 -51.19
C LEU A 4 14.17 46.60 -49.82
N SER A 5 15.04 47.43 -49.23
CA SER A 5 15.59 47.22 -47.88
C SER A 5 14.51 47.25 -46.78
N LEU A 6 13.51 48.13 -46.90
CA LEU A 6 12.39 48.21 -45.94
C LEU A 6 11.49 46.96 -46.01
N LEU A 7 11.23 46.46 -47.21
CA LEU A 7 10.45 45.24 -47.41
C LEU A 7 11.18 44.01 -46.83
N SER A 8 12.49 43.91 -47.03
CA SER A 8 13.30 42.83 -46.45
C SER A 8 13.31 42.87 -44.92
N ALA A 9 13.43 44.06 -44.31
CA ALA A 9 13.41 44.19 -42.85
C ALA A 9 12.04 43.84 -42.26
N ALA A 10 10.94 44.27 -42.90
CA ALA A 10 9.58 43.92 -42.47
C ALA A 10 9.32 42.41 -42.57
N LEU A 11 9.79 41.78 -43.66
CA LEU A 11 9.63 40.34 -43.85
C LEU A 11 10.45 39.54 -42.82
N ALA A 12 11.69 39.95 -42.54
CA ALA A 12 12.52 39.33 -41.51
C ALA A 12 11.88 39.45 -40.11
N ALA A 13 11.33 40.61 -39.77
CA ALA A 13 10.61 40.81 -38.52
C ALA A 13 9.37 39.90 -38.43
N ALA A 14 8.56 39.80 -39.50
CA ALA A 14 7.38 38.94 -39.52
C ALA A 14 7.73 37.45 -39.30
N ILE A 15 8.83 36.98 -39.90
CA ILE A 15 9.30 35.59 -39.73
C ILE A 15 9.76 35.33 -38.29
N LEU A 16 10.48 36.27 -37.67
CA LEU A 16 10.93 36.15 -36.29
C LEU A 16 9.75 36.10 -35.30
N LEU A 17 8.68 36.84 -35.55
CA LEU A 17 7.49 36.83 -34.69
C LEU A 17 6.63 35.56 -34.86
N ALA A 18 6.66 34.90 -36.02
CA ALA A 18 5.89 33.69 -36.27
C ALA A 18 6.30 32.51 -35.35
N GLY A 19 7.55 32.50 -34.87
CA GLY A 19 8.04 31.49 -33.92
C GLY A 19 7.47 31.61 -32.51
N CYS A 20 7.07 32.82 -32.07
CA CYS A 20 6.55 33.02 -30.70
C CYS A 20 5.10 32.53 -30.52
N GLY A 21 4.32 32.43 -31.60
CA GLY A 21 2.93 31.94 -31.56
C GLY A 21 2.76 30.45 -31.90
N ALA A 22 3.83 29.81 -32.40
CA ALA A 22 3.80 28.41 -32.82
C ALA A 22 4.01 27.46 -31.64
N THR A 23 3.09 27.43 -30.69
CA THR A 23 3.06 26.37 -29.67
C THR A 23 2.40 25.13 -30.29
N PRO A 24 3.10 23.98 -30.41
CA PRO A 24 2.47 22.74 -30.83
C PRO A 24 1.32 22.39 -29.87
N PRO A 25 0.23 21.76 -30.35
CA PRO A 25 -0.81 21.26 -29.46
C PRO A 25 -0.17 20.36 -28.40
N ALA A 26 -0.47 20.61 -27.13
CA ALA A 26 0.09 19.84 -26.03
C ALA A 26 -0.12 18.35 -26.30
N ARG A 27 0.98 17.58 -26.29
CA ARG A 27 0.90 16.13 -26.46
C ARG A 27 0.23 15.55 -25.22
N VAL A 28 -1.04 15.15 -25.35
CA VAL A 28 -1.76 14.46 -24.29
C VAL A 28 -1.49 12.97 -24.42
N GLU A 29 -0.63 12.43 -23.56
CA GLU A 29 -0.42 10.99 -23.44
C GLU A 29 -1.28 10.45 -22.30
N ILE A 30 -2.21 9.56 -22.64
CA ILE A 30 -3.00 8.82 -21.65
C ILE A 30 -2.06 7.80 -21.01
N GLN A 31 -1.58 8.08 -19.80
CA GLN A 31 -0.78 7.16 -19.01
C GLN A 31 -1.68 6.33 -18.10
N GLN A 32 -1.57 5.00 -18.18
CA GLN A 32 -2.20 4.13 -17.20
C GLN A 32 -1.40 4.15 -15.90
N VAL A 33 -2.02 4.61 -14.82
CA VAL A 33 -1.43 4.63 -13.47
C VAL A 33 -2.01 3.49 -12.66
N LYS A 34 -1.15 2.60 -12.16
CA LYS A 34 -1.55 1.52 -11.25
C LYS A 34 -1.65 2.07 -9.83
N VAL A 35 -2.83 2.55 -9.46
CA VAL A 35 -3.14 2.97 -8.09
C VAL A 35 -3.51 1.74 -7.27
N ALA A 36 -2.85 1.54 -6.13
CA ALA A 36 -3.20 0.47 -5.21
C ALA A 36 -4.57 0.75 -4.58
N VAL A 37 -5.55 -0.08 -4.88
CA VAL A 37 -6.88 -0.02 -4.24
C VAL A 37 -6.83 -0.88 -2.98
N PRO A 38 -7.23 -0.35 -1.81
CA PRO A 38 -7.37 -1.15 -0.61
C PRO A 38 -8.38 -2.28 -0.84
N VAL A 39 -7.96 -3.52 -0.62
CA VAL A 39 -8.84 -4.70 -0.58
C VAL A 39 -9.03 -5.15 0.87
N PRO A 40 -10.19 -5.72 1.22
CA PRO A 40 -10.34 -6.38 2.50
C PRO A 40 -9.35 -7.56 2.61
N CYS A 41 -8.90 -7.86 3.82
CA CYS A 41 -8.20 -9.11 4.08
C CYS A 41 -9.22 -10.22 4.32
N ASP A 42 -9.11 -11.32 3.58
CA ASP A 42 -9.98 -12.49 3.71
C ASP A 42 -9.40 -13.59 4.62
N GLU A 43 -8.32 -13.30 5.35
CA GLU A 43 -7.71 -14.25 6.29
C GLU A 43 -8.63 -14.44 7.51
N PRO A 44 -8.96 -15.70 7.89
CA PRO A 44 -9.77 -15.97 9.07
C PRO A 44 -9.01 -15.64 10.36
N GLU A 45 -9.73 -15.21 11.39
CA GLU A 45 -9.18 -15.09 12.73
C GLU A 45 -8.97 -16.49 13.33
N PRO A 46 -7.76 -16.82 13.80
CA PRO A 46 -7.50 -18.07 14.51
C PRO A 46 -8.42 -18.25 15.72
N GLU A 47 -8.84 -19.49 15.99
CA GLU A 47 -9.71 -19.78 17.13
C GLU A 47 -8.93 -19.64 18.45
N ARG A 48 -9.51 -18.94 19.42
CA ARG A 48 -8.90 -18.84 20.75
C ARG A 48 -8.87 -20.24 21.39
N PRO A 49 -7.71 -20.76 21.79
CA PRO A 49 -7.66 -22.06 22.41
C PRO A 49 -8.27 -21.99 23.82
N SER A 50 -8.90 -23.07 24.26
CA SER A 50 -9.31 -23.26 25.67
C SER A 50 -8.12 -22.97 26.57
N MET A 51 -8.24 -22.16 27.62
CA MET A 51 -7.09 -21.79 28.47
C MET A 51 -7.07 -22.60 29.78
N PRO A 52 -5.92 -23.13 30.25
CA PRO A 52 -5.90 -24.00 31.43
C PRO A 52 -6.38 -23.31 32.71
N THR A 53 -6.10 -22.01 32.89
CA THR A 53 -6.52 -21.29 34.09
C THR A 53 -8.03 -21.10 34.17
N GLU A 54 -8.75 -21.10 33.05
CA GLU A 54 -10.22 -21.01 32.99
C GLU A 54 -10.91 -22.24 33.58
N HIS A 55 -10.19 -23.36 33.71
CA HIS A 55 -10.73 -24.64 34.16
C HIS A 55 -10.27 -25.01 35.58
N LEU A 56 -9.62 -24.07 36.30
CA LEU A 56 -9.19 -24.31 37.67
C LEU A 56 -10.41 -24.41 38.63
N PRO A 57 -10.39 -25.35 39.59
CA PRO A 57 -11.41 -25.41 40.62
C PRO A 57 -11.30 -24.19 41.56
N ALA A 58 -12.42 -23.79 42.17
CA ALA A 58 -12.49 -22.62 43.06
C ALA A 58 -11.57 -22.68 44.30
N GLY A 59 -11.07 -23.88 44.65
CA GLY A 59 -10.12 -24.11 45.75
C GLY A 59 -8.73 -24.55 45.29
N ALA A 60 -8.34 -24.27 44.04
CA ALA A 60 -7.01 -24.59 43.54
C ALA A 60 -5.92 -23.94 44.41
N ASP A 61 -4.92 -24.73 44.79
CA ASP A 61 -3.75 -24.20 45.49
C ASP A 61 -2.78 -23.49 44.53
N VAL A 62 -1.72 -22.92 45.11
CA VAL A 62 -0.72 -22.15 44.37
C VAL A 62 0.01 -23.03 43.35
N ASP A 63 0.30 -24.28 43.67
CA ASP A 63 1.05 -25.18 42.78
C ASP A 63 0.20 -25.53 41.55
N MET A 64 -1.09 -25.82 41.75
CA MET A 64 -2.05 -26.02 40.66
C MET A 64 -2.16 -24.78 39.77
N TYR A 65 -2.23 -23.59 40.36
CA TYR A 65 -2.32 -22.34 39.61
C TYR A 65 -1.05 -22.07 38.80
N VAL A 66 0.14 -22.28 39.37
CA VAL A 66 1.43 -22.08 38.69
C VAL A 66 1.58 -23.06 37.53
N GLN A 67 1.21 -24.33 37.72
CA GLN A 67 1.22 -25.32 36.64
C GLN A 67 0.28 -24.91 35.50
N ALA A 68 -0.97 -24.54 35.81
CA ALA A 68 -1.95 -24.14 34.81
C ALA A 68 -1.51 -22.87 34.06
N SER A 69 -0.95 -21.90 34.78
CA SER A 69 -0.43 -20.66 34.20
C SER A 69 0.77 -20.92 33.28
N GLY A 70 1.68 -21.82 33.66
CA GLY A 70 2.81 -22.21 32.81
C GLY A 70 2.35 -22.82 31.48
N ALA A 71 1.41 -23.77 31.55
CA ALA A 71 0.80 -24.36 30.35
C ALA A 71 0.03 -23.32 29.52
N GLU A 72 -0.54 -22.30 30.15
CA GLU A 72 -1.22 -21.22 29.46
C GLU A 72 -0.27 -20.30 28.71
N LEU A 73 0.90 -19.99 29.30
CA LEU A 73 1.91 -19.17 28.65
C LEU A 73 2.36 -19.79 27.33
N GLU A 74 2.70 -21.08 27.33
CA GLU A 74 3.07 -21.82 26.12
C GLU A 74 1.95 -21.79 25.06
N ARG A 75 0.70 -21.96 25.50
CA ARG A 75 -0.49 -21.89 24.63
C ARG A 75 -0.68 -20.51 24.03
N ARG A 76 -0.45 -19.45 24.81
CA ARG A 76 -0.55 -18.06 24.34
C ARG A 76 0.55 -17.73 23.34
N GLU A 77 1.78 -18.22 23.55
CA GLU A 77 2.89 -18.05 22.59
C GLU A 77 2.58 -18.75 21.25
N GLY A 78 1.99 -19.95 21.30
CA GLY A 78 1.49 -20.64 20.11
C GLY A 78 0.41 -19.84 19.39
N TYR A 79 -0.62 -19.40 20.12
CA TYR A 79 -1.71 -18.59 19.56
C TYR A 79 -1.22 -17.26 18.98
N GLU A 80 -0.26 -16.60 19.62
CA GLU A 80 0.37 -15.38 19.09
C GLU A 80 1.08 -15.65 17.76
N THR A 81 1.74 -16.79 17.62
CA THR A 81 2.37 -17.20 16.36
C THR A 81 1.33 -17.37 15.25
N GLU A 82 0.18 -17.99 15.53
CA GLU A 82 -0.93 -18.11 14.57
C GLU A 82 -1.51 -16.75 14.18
N LEU A 83 -1.73 -15.85 15.14
CA LEU A 83 -2.18 -14.49 14.88
C LEU A 83 -1.20 -13.69 14.02
N GLN A 84 0.10 -13.81 14.30
CA GLN A 84 1.14 -13.15 13.51
C GLN A 84 1.18 -13.70 12.08
N ALA A 85 0.99 -15.01 11.89
CA ALA A 85 0.91 -15.63 10.58
C ALA A 85 -0.30 -15.13 9.78
N ALA A 86 -1.48 -15.07 10.40
CA ALA A 86 -2.69 -14.52 9.78
C ALA A 86 -2.48 -13.05 9.36
N LEU A 87 -1.90 -12.23 10.24
CA LEU A 87 -1.57 -10.83 9.94
C LEU A 87 -0.55 -10.70 8.81
N ALA A 88 0.45 -11.59 8.74
CA ALA A 88 1.44 -11.60 7.67
C ALA A 88 0.80 -11.91 6.31
N ASN A 89 -0.15 -12.86 6.28
CA ASN A 89 -0.92 -13.17 5.07
C ASN A 89 -1.73 -11.95 4.62
N CYS A 90 -2.42 -11.26 5.53
CA CYS A 90 -3.16 -10.04 5.23
C CYS A 90 -2.30 -8.91 4.65
N LYS A 91 -1.07 -8.78 5.13
CA LYS A 91 -0.15 -7.71 4.70
C LYS A 91 0.60 -8.04 3.41
N ARG A 92 0.47 -9.27 2.89
CA ARG A 92 1.22 -9.68 1.71
C ARG A 92 0.75 -8.87 0.49
N PRO A 93 1.67 -8.28 -0.28
CA PRO A 93 1.28 -7.50 -1.45
C PRO A 93 0.58 -8.42 -2.46
N LEU A 94 -0.54 -7.95 -2.99
CA LEU A 94 -1.19 -8.60 -4.12
C LEU A 94 -0.21 -8.61 -5.30
N LYS A 95 0.15 -9.80 -5.80
CA LYS A 95 0.80 -9.88 -7.11
C LYS A 95 -0.24 -9.45 -8.14
N ALA A 96 0.08 -8.41 -8.90
CA ALA A 96 -0.73 -8.08 -10.07
C ALA A 96 -0.80 -9.32 -10.97
N ALA A 97 -2.01 -9.79 -11.27
CA ALA A 97 -2.21 -10.74 -12.35
C ALA A 97 -1.68 -10.09 -13.63
N ILE A 98 -0.63 -10.68 -14.20
CA ILE A 98 -0.03 -10.27 -15.47
C ILE A 98 -0.90 -10.82 -16.59
#